data_AF-A0A841CKE8-F1
#
_entry.id   AF-A0A841CKE8-F1
#
_cell.length_a   1.000
_cell.length_b   1.000
_cell.length_c   1.000
_cell.angle_alpha   90.00
_cell.angle_beta   90.00
_cell.angle_gamma   90.00
#
_symmetry.space_group_name_H-M   'P 1'
#
loop_
_entity.id
_entity.type
_entity.pdbx_description
1 polymer ?
#
loop_
_entity_poly.entity_id
_entity_poly.type
_entity_poly.pdbx_seq_one_letter_code
_entity_poly.pdbx_strand_id
1 'polypeptide(L)'
;MLVGRVPGATVVLTPAGAVAGVDTRGAPWGTRELDLLDPSTLVQRVHAIVLADDLASVGGVVRWLAERHHGFPVGTRAGEVVPIVPAAAVGSGGDDVGYQACEAAVAAAGAVVPDAIVVVGQTAAALVVVDAELDKAGCRRVAMSAHDGLVRAGVRLPATVFALATGNPTGTGLDDLCTAAANAVLDSATRR
;
A
#
# COMPACT_ATOMS: atom_id res chain seq x y z
N MET A 1 -2.10 11.72 3.69
CA MET A 1 -1.94 10.62 2.71
C MET A 1 -2.43 11.12 1.37
N LEU A 2 -1.80 10.72 0.27
CA LEU A 2 -2.16 11.14 -1.08
C LEU A 2 -2.21 9.92 -1.99
N VAL A 3 -3.09 9.92 -3.00
CA VAL A 3 -3.22 8.82 -3.97
C VAL A 3 -2.97 9.36 -5.36
N GLY A 4 -1.99 8.78 -6.05
CA GLY A 4 -1.66 9.09 -7.43
C GLY A 4 -1.91 7.88 -8.31
N ARG A 5 -2.50 8.12 -9.48
CA ARG A 5 -2.80 7.08 -10.47
C ARG A 5 -2.31 7.55 -11.82
N VAL A 6 -1.52 6.71 -12.48
CA VAL A 6 -1.12 6.84 -13.87
C VAL A 6 -1.28 5.46 -14.52
N PRO A 7 -1.38 5.36 -15.87
CA PRO A 7 -1.28 4.07 -16.53
C PRO A 7 -0.01 3.33 -16.06
N GLY A 8 -0.16 2.10 -15.58
CA GLY A 8 0.94 1.28 -15.08
C GLY A 8 1.21 1.36 -13.57
N ALA A 9 0.73 2.37 -12.84
CA ALA A 9 0.96 2.45 -11.40
C ALA A 9 -0.11 3.22 -10.61
N THR A 10 -0.45 2.69 -9.45
CA THR A 10 -1.13 3.41 -8.37
C THR A 10 -0.19 3.51 -7.16
N VAL A 11 0.02 4.73 -6.67
CA VAL A 11 0.88 5.02 -5.52
C VAL A 11 0.06 5.66 -4.43
N VAL A 12 0.18 5.14 -3.21
CA VAL A 12 -0.35 5.77 -2.00
C VAL A 12 0.81 6.33 -1.19
N LEU A 13 0.95 7.65 -1.17
CA LEU A 13 2.00 8.37 -0.47
C LEU A 13 1.61 8.65 0.99
N THR A 14 2.56 8.38 1.88
CA THR A 14 2.51 8.70 3.30
C THR A 14 3.81 9.37 3.74
N PRO A 15 4.09 10.62 3.33
CA PRO A 15 5.39 11.25 3.57
C PRO A 15 5.78 11.38 5.06
N ALA A 16 4.78 11.50 5.95
CA ALA A 16 4.97 11.51 7.40
C ALA A 16 5.15 10.11 8.03
N GLY A 17 5.07 9.05 7.22
CA GLY A 17 5.13 7.67 7.65
C GLY A 17 3.78 7.15 8.16
N ALA A 18 3.35 5.99 7.67
CA ALA A 18 2.17 5.27 8.17
C ALA A 18 2.50 3.84 8.59
N VAL A 19 1.78 3.30 9.57
CA VAL A 19 1.91 1.89 9.95
C VAL A 19 1.18 1.06 8.91
N ALA A 20 1.85 0.02 8.41
CA ALA A 20 1.30 -0.87 7.41
C ALA A 20 1.58 -2.34 7.75
N GLY A 21 0.74 -3.21 7.22
CA GLY A 21 0.88 -4.66 7.27
C GLY A 21 0.50 -5.26 5.91
N VAL A 22 0.88 -6.51 5.69
CA VAL A 22 0.64 -7.21 4.42
C VAL A 22 0.27 -8.66 4.65
N ASP A 23 -0.60 -9.20 3.78
CA ASP A 23 -0.87 -10.62 3.64
C ASP A 23 -0.79 -11.02 2.17
N THR A 24 0.02 -12.02 1.86
CA THR A 24 0.21 -12.56 0.50
C THR A 24 -0.26 -14.00 0.46
N ARG A 25 -1.13 -14.33 -0.51
CA ARG A 25 -1.66 -15.67 -0.72
C ARG A 25 -1.39 -16.14 -2.15
N GLY A 26 -0.84 -17.34 -2.27
CA GLY A 26 -0.33 -17.87 -3.55
C GLY A 26 1.02 -17.28 -3.92
N ALA A 27 1.44 -17.48 -5.18
CA ALA A 27 2.67 -16.91 -5.72
C ALA A 27 2.34 -15.59 -6.47
N PRO A 28 2.49 -14.41 -5.84
CA PRO A 28 2.28 -13.13 -6.53
C PRO A 28 3.31 -12.97 -7.65
N TRP A 29 2.99 -12.16 -8.66
CA TRP A 29 3.88 -11.99 -9.81
C TRP A 29 5.22 -11.34 -9.44
N GLY A 30 5.16 -10.31 -8.59
CA GLY A 30 6.35 -9.66 -8.05
C GLY A 30 6.01 -8.88 -6.80
N THR A 31 6.90 -8.91 -5.82
CA THR A 31 6.76 -8.12 -4.60
C THR A 31 8.10 -7.49 -4.22
N ARG A 32 8.04 -6.41 -3.45
CA ARG A 32 9.23 -5.72 -2.93
C ARG A 32 8.98 -5.27 -1.51
N GLU A 33 9.99 -5.42 -0.65
CA GLU A 33 10.04 -4.87 0.72
C GLU A 33 8.91 -5.35 1.65
N LEU A 34 8.31 -6.53 1.39
CA LEU A 34 7.26 -7.08 2.26
C LEU A 34 7.79 -7.49 3.64
N ASP A 35 9.01 -8.02 3.71
CA ASP A 35 9.62 -8.49 4.96
C ASP A 35 9.77 -7.36 5.98
N LEU A 36 9.91 -6.10 5.54
CA LEU A 36 9.97 -4.94 6.43
C LEU A 36 8.65 -4.70 7.17
N LEU A 37 7.53 -5.24 6.67
CA LEU A 37 6.22 -5.14 7.30
C LEU A 37 5.97 -6.20 8.37
N ASP A 38 6.90 -7.15 8.57
CA ASP A 38 6.77 -8.09 9.67
C ASP A 38 6.80 -7.34 11.02
N PRO A 39 5.88 -7.63 11.97
CA PRO A 39 5.82 -6.92 13.24
C PRO A 39 7.12 -6.92 14.05
N SER A 40 7.98 -7.93 13.86
CA SER A 40 9.25 -8.05 14.58
C SER A 40 10.39 -7.17 14.05
N THR A 41 10.23 -6.53 12.89
CA THR A 41 11.29 -5.70 12.30
C THR A 41 11.39 -4.32 12.95
N LEU A 42 12.57 -3.69 12.80
CA LEU A 42 12.86 -2.33 13.28
C LEU A 42 11.96 -1.27 12.64
N VAL A 43 11.71 -1.39 11.33
CA VAL A 43 10.95 -0.40 10.57
C VAL A 43 9.49 -0.41 11.02
N GLN A 44 9.01 0.75 11.51
CA GLN A 44 7.63 0.91 12.00
C GLN A 44 6.70 1.57 11.00
N ARG A 45 7.24 2.31 10.03
CA ARG A 45 6.45 3.15 9.12
C ARG A 45 6.94 3.04 7.68
N VAL A 46 5.99 2.97 6.76
CA VAL A 46 6.20 3.06 5.31
C VAL A 46 5.97 4.49 4.84
N HIS A 47 6.59 4.85 3.72
CA HIS A 47 6.49 6.19 3.13
C HIS A 47 5.66 6.20 1.86
N ALA A 48 5.51 5.06 1.21
CA ALA A 48 4.54 4.82 0.15
C ALA A 48 4.22 3.32 0.05
N ILE A 49 3.09 3.00 -0.56
CA ILE A 49 2.77 1.65 -1.06
C ILE A 49 2.47 1.75 -2.56
N VAL A 50 3.02 0.82 -3.34
CA VAL A 50 2.89 0.82 -4.80
C VAL A 50 2.16 -0.44 -5.28
N LEU A 51 1.08 -0.25 -6.02
CA LEU A 51 0.41 -1.30 -6.78
C LEU A 51 0.65 -0.99 -8.27
N ALA A 52 1.43 -1.80 -8.96
CA ALA A 52 1.89 -1.47 -10.31
C ALA A 52 1.80 -2.66 -11.27
N ASP A 53 1.87 -2.35 -12.57
CA ASP A 53 2.02 -3.38 -13.59
C ASP A 53 3.42 -4.01 -13.50
N ASP A 54 4.46 -3.26 -13.14
CA ASP A 54 5.83 -3.76 -12.96
C ASP A 54 6.52 -3.07 -11.75
N LEU A 55 7.43 -3.78 -11.08
CA LEU A 55 8.21 -3.23 -9.97
C LEU A 55 9.20 -2.14 -10.40
N ALA A 56 9.48 -1.98 -11.70
CA ALA A 56 10.27 -0.88 -12.24
C ALA A 56 9.75 0.50 -11.75
N SER A 57 8.43 0.63 -11.57
CA SER A 57 7.80 1.85 -11.04
C SER A 57 8.19 2.19 -9.59
N VAL A 58 8.82 1.29 -8.83
CA VAL A 58 9.26 1.63 -7.46
C VAL A 58 10.46 2.59 -7.48
N GLY A 59 11.31 2.53 -8.51
CA GLY A 59 12.50 3.38 -8.64
C GLY A 59 12.15 4.87 -8.58
N GLY A 60 11.18 5.29 -9.39
CA GLY A 60 10.70 6.67 -9.43
C GLY A 60 10.07 7.13 -8.12
N VAL A 61 9.35 6.25 -7.40
CA VAL A 61 8.77 6.57 -6.08
C VAL A 61 9.86 6.78 -5.03
N VAL A 62 10.84 5.87 -4.98
CA VAL A 62 11.99 6.00 -4.08
C VAL A 62 12.75 7.29 -4.37
N ARG A 63 13.02 7.60 -5.64
CA ARG A 63 13.68 8.85 -6.03
C ARG A 63 12.89 10.08 -5.59
N TRP A 64 11.58 10.10 -5.85
CA TRP A 64 10.70 11.21 -5.48
C TRP A 64 10.71 11.50 -3.97
N LEU A 65 10.63 10.44 -3.15
CA LEU A 65 10.65 10.53 -1.68
C LEU A 65 12.03 10.95 -1.16
N ALA A 66 13.11 10.40 -1.71
CA ALA A 66 14.47 10.70 -1.30
C ALA A 66 14.87 12.17 -1.57
N GLU A 67 14.50 12.71 -2.74
CA GLU A 67 14.70 14.12 -3.11
C GLU A 67 14.01 15.09 -2.12
N ARG A 68 12.98 14.61 -1.42
CA ARG A 68 12.18 15.38 -0.45
C ARG A 68 12.45 14.97 1.00
N HIS A 69 13.48 14.15 1.22
CA HIS A 69 13.89 13.68 2.55
C HIS A 69 12.79 12.94 3.32
N HIS A 70 11.92 12.21 2.62
CA HIS A 70 10.93 11.32 3.24
C HIS A 70 11.49 9.90 3.28
N GLY A 71 11.75 9.40 4.49
CA GLY A 71 12.26 8.04 4.65
C GLY A 71 12.62 7.70 6.10
N PHE A 72 13.01 6.44 6.30
CA PHE A 72 13.58 5.97 7.54
C PHE A 72 14.94 6.66 7.78
N PRO A 73 15.16 7.34 8.92
CA PRO A 73 16.41 8.03 9.19
C PRO A 73 17.56 7.03 9.39
N VAL A 74 18.64 7.19 8.64
CA VAL A 74 19.83 6.30 8.68
C VAL A 74 21.12 7.03 9.05
N GLY A 75 21.06 8.33 9.31
CA GLY A 75 22.22 9.14 9.62
C GLY A 75 21.91 10.24 10.62
N THR A 76 22.88 11.13 10.80
CA THR A 76 22.82 12.24 11.78
C THR A 76 22.26 13.52 11.17
N ARG A 77 22.28 13.63 9.83
CA ARG A 77 21.72 14.78 9.12
C ARG A 77 20.27 14.50 8.75
N ALA A 78 19.41 15.52 8.84
CA ALA A 78 17.96 15.39 8.60
C ALA A 78 17.59 14.84 7.21
N GLY A 79 18.46 14.95 6.21
CA GLY A 79 18.25 14.42 4.86
C GLY A 79 18.79 13.01 4.60
N GLU A 80 19.47 12.40 5.57
CA GLU A 80 20.02 11.04 5.45
C GLU A 80 18.92 10.01 5.75
N VAL A 81 18.08 9.76 4.75
CA VAL A 81 16.91 8.87 4.87
C VAL A 81 16.91 7.78 3.81
N VAL A 82 16.24 6.66 4.12
CA VAL A 82 15.94 5.57 3.20
C VAL A 82 14.42 5.44 3.07
N PRO A 83 13.83 5.80 1.91
CA PRO A 83 12.40 5.58 1.68
C PRO A 83 12.04 4.09 1.81
N ILE A 84 10.99 3.81 2.56
CA ILE A 84 10.44 2.45 2.72
C ILE A 84 9.19 2.36 1.84
N VAL A 85 9.28 1.54 0.79
CA VAL A 85 8.28 1.50 -0.29
C VAL A 85 7.93 0.05 -0.64
N PRO A 86 7.06 -0.59 0.15
CA PRO A 86 6.52 -1.90 -0.20
C PRO A 86 5.70 -1.83 -1.48
N ALA A 87 5.81 -2.87 -2.29
CA ALA A 87 5.12 -2.91 -3.57
C ALA A 87 4.65 -4.31 -3.96
N ALA A 88 3.60 -4.35 -4.77
CA ALA A 88 3.16 -5.55 -5.45
C ALA A 88 2.95 -5.25 -6.95
N ALA A 89 3.52 -6.10 -7.80
CA ALA A 89 3.29 -6.10 -9.22
C ALA A 89 2.15 -7.04 -9.58
N VAL A 90 1.33 -6.65 -10.56
CA VAL A 90 0.26 -7.48 -11.14
C VAL A 90 0.62 -8.04 -12.51
N GLY A 91 1.81 -7.73 -13.04
CA GLY A 91 2.32 -8.19 -14.33
C GLY A 91 3.82 -7.88 -14.49
N SER A 92 4.29 -7.81 -15.74
CA SER A 92 5.67 -7.47 -16.08
C SER A 92 5.76 -6.61 -17.34
N GLY A 93 6.92 -5.99 -17.55
CA GLY A 93 7.26 -5.28 -18.78
C GLY A 93 6.79 -3.83 -18.81
N GLY A 94 6.56 -3.23 -17.63
CA GLY A 94 6.21 -1.83 -17.46
C GLY A 94 7.43 -0.93 -17.26
N ASP A 95 7.32 0.33 -17.67
CA ASP A 95 8.33 1.36 -17.45
C ASP A 95 8.31 1.89 -16.00
N ASP A 96 9.35 2.61 -15.60
CA ASP A 96 9.35 3.37 -14.35
C ASP A 96 8.46 4.62 -14.49
N VAL A 97 7.20 4.48 -14.09
CA VAL A 97 6.22 5.59 -14.02
C VAL A 97 5.98 6.10 -12.59
N GLY A 98 6.79 5.62 -11.63
CA GLY A 98 6.60 5.88 -10.21
C GLY A 98 6.68 7.35 -9.83
N TYR A 99 7.61 8.07 -10.44
CA TYR A 99 7.79 9.49 -10.17
C TYR A 99 6.57 10.29 -10.63
N GLN A 100 6.04 10.00 -11.83
CA GLN A 100 4.84 10.67 -12.35
C GLN A 100 3.61 10.33 -11.50
N ALA A 101 3.50 9.09 -11.01
CA ALA A 101 2.46 8.72 -10.07
C ALA A 101 2.52 9.54 -8.77
N CYS A 102 3.72 9.83 -8.26
CA CYS A 102 3.88 10.71 -7.09
C CYS A 102 3.46 12.16 -7.38
N GLU A 103 3.87 12.71 -8.52
CA GLU A 103 3.43 14.05 -8.95
C GLU A 103 1.90 14.12 -9.13
N ALA A 104 1.30 13.08 -9.71
CA ALA A 104 -0.16 12.97 -9.82
C ALA A 104 -0.84 12.91 -8.44
N ALA A 105 -0.23 12.25 -7.45
CA ALA A 105 -0.74 12.22 -6.08
C ALA A 105 -0.77 13.61 -5.44
N VAL A 106 0.27 14.42 -5.68
CA VAL A 106 0.33 15.81 -5.20
C VAL A 106 -0.67 16.70 -5.94
N ALA A 107 -0.79 16.54 -7.25
CA ALA A 107 -1.78 17.28 -8.05
C ALA A 107 -3.23 16.98 -7.62
N ALA A 108 -3.49 15.76 -7.14
CA ALA A 108 -4.78 15.33 -6.60
C ALA A 108 -4.94 15.59 -5.08
N ALA A 109 -4.07 16.40 -4.47
CA ALA A 109 -4.15 16.70 -3.04
C ALA A 109 -5.52 17.30 -2.66
N GLY A 110 -6.09 16.80 -1.56
CA GLY A 110 -7.45 17.16 -1.12
C GLY A 110 -8.57 16.27 -1.69
N ALA A 111 -8.26 15.40 -2.67
CA ALA A 111 -9.20 14.35 -3.07
C ALA A 111 -9.41 13.34 -1.94
N VAL A 112 -10.61 12.75 -1.91
CA VAL A 112 -10.96 11.68 -0.95
C VAL A 112 -10.09 10.45 -1.26
N VAL A 113 -9.37 9.97 -0.23
CA VAL A 113 -8.65 8.71 -0.29
C VAL A 113 -9.68 7.59 -0.19
N PRO A 114 -9.77 6.67 -1.16
CA PRO A 114 -10.70 5.55 -1.08
C PRO A 114 -10.28 4.56 0.02
N ASP A 115 -11.26 3.96 0.70
CA ASP A 115 -11.02 2.96 1.75
C ASP A 115 -10.30 1.71 1.23
N ALA A 116 -10.45 1.39 -0.06
CA ALA A 116 -9.71 0.32 -0.71
C ALA A 116 -9.38 0.64 -2.17
N ILE A 117 -8.27 0.08 -2.63
CA ILE A 117 -7.80 0.10 -4.02
C ILE A 117 -7.48 -1.33 -4.43
N VAL A 118 -8.02 -1.78 -5.56
CA VAL A 118 -7.76 -3.13 -6.09
C VAL A 118 -7.27 -3.06 -7.53
N VAL A 119 -6.09 -3.63 -7.80
CA VAL A 119 -5.48 -3.80 -9.13
C VAL A 119 -5.41 -5.30 -9.44
N VAL A 120 -5.71 -5.70 -10.67
CA VAL A 120 -5.74 -7.12 -11.07
C VAL A 120 -5.23 -7.19 -12.49
N GLY A 121 -4.21 -8.01 -12.68
CA GLY A 121 -3.62 -8.40 -13.94
C GLY A 121 -3.42 -9.92 -13.95
N GLN A 122 -2.18 -10.38 -14.10
CA GLN A 122 -1.80 -11.79 -13.93
C GLN A 122 -1.95 -12.25 -12.46
N THR A 123 -1.73 -11.35 -11.52
CA THR A 123 -2.07 -11.52 -10.09
C THR A 123 -2.90 -10.34 -9.60
N ALA A 124 -3.42 -10.41 -8.38
CA ALA A 124 -4.15 -9.32 -7.75
C ALA A 124 -3.28 -8.59 -6.72
N ALA A 125 -3.50 -7.29 -6.59
CA ALA A 125 -2.92 -6.49 -5.53
C ALA A 125 -3.99 -5.55 -4.97
N ALA A 126 -4.09 -5.46 -3.64
CA ALA A 126 -5.01 -4.54 -3.00
C ALA A 126 -4.34 -3.75 -1.88
N LEU A 127 -4.88 -2.58 -1.59
CA LEU A 127 -4.52 -1.76 -0.45
C LEU A 127 -5.80 -1.29 0.23
N VAL A 128 -5.89 -1.48 1.54
CA VAL A 128 -6.95 -0.95 2.39
C VAL A 128 -6.38 0.16 3.27
N VAL A 129 -7.09 1.28 3.34
CA VAL A 129 -6.81 2.37 4.28
C VAL A 129 -7.80 2.25 5.43
N VAL A 130 -7.29 2.21 6.65
CA VAL A 130 -8.09 2.04 7.87
C VAL A 130 -7.93 3.27 8.74
N ASP A 131 -9.05 3.89 9.08
CA ASP A 131 -9.06 5.01 10.02
C ASP A 131 -9.00 4.51 11.46
N ALA A 132 -7.80 4.14 11.90
CA ALA A 132 -7.54 3.57 13.22
C ALA A 132 -6.07 3.81 13.62
N GLU A 133 -5.79 3.76 14.92
CA GLU A 133 -4.45 3.59 15.45
C GLU A 133 -4.18 2.09 15.63
N LEU A 134 -3.36 1.52 14.72
CA LEU A 134 -2.98 0.11 14.74
C LEU A 134 -1.46 -0.04 14.71
N ASP A 135 -0.97 -1.12 15.31
CA ASP A 135 0.40 -1.60 15.11
C ASP A 135 0.50 -2.47 13.84
N LYS A 136 1.72 -2.92 13.51
CA LYS A 136 1.96 -3.77 12.33
C LYS A 136 1.16 -5.08 12.39
N ALA A 137 0.96 -5.65 13.58
CA ALA A 137 0.21 -6.89 13.75
C ALA A 137 -1.29 -6.68 13.47
N GLY A 138 -1.87 -5.59 13.97
CA GLY A 138 -3.23 -5.15 13.68
C GLY A 138 -3.44 -4.89 12.19
N CYS A 139 -2.54 -4.14 11.55
CA CYS A 139 -2.59 -3.95 10.10
C CYS A 139 -2.49 -5.28 9.34
N ARG A 140 -1.61 -6.20 9.76
CA ARG A 140 -1.53 -7.54 9.14
C ARG A 140 -2.83 -8.31 9.30
N ARG A 141 -3.51 -8.22 10.45
CA ARG A 141 -4.83 -8.85 10.66
C ARG A 141 -5.91 -8.26 9.76
N VAL A 142 -5.94 -6.94 9.58
CA VAL A 142 -6.82 -6.30 8.61
C VAL A 142 -6.53 -6.81 7.19
N ALA A 143 -5.26 -6.83 6.77
CA ALA A 143 -4.85 -7.32 5.45
C ALA A 143 -5.30 -8.77 5.20
N MET A 144 -5.16 -9.65 6.21
CA MET A 144 -5.65 -11.03 6.15
C MET A 144 -7.16 -11.12 5.96
N SER A 145 -7.95 -10.29 6.65
CA SER A 145 -9.41 -10.27 6.50
C SER A 145 -9.84 -9.69 5.15
N ALA A 146 -9.12 -8.68 4.65
CA ALA A 146 -9.42 -8.00 3.41
C ALA A 146 -9.36 -8.93 2.17
N HIS A 147 -8.60 -10.02 2.23
CA HIS A 147 -8.63 -11.09 1.21
C HIS A 147 -10.02 -11.69 0.99
N ASP A 148 -10.86 -11.75 2.03
CA ASP A 148 -12.22 -12.29 1.90
C ASP A 148 -13.05 -11.44 0.92
N GLY A 149 -12.77 -10.13 0.85
CA GLY A 149 -13.36 -9.23 -0.14
C GLY A 149 -13.00 -9.61 -1.58
N LEU A 150 -11.72 -9.96 -1.85
CA LEU A 150 -11.27 -10.42 -3.16
C LEU A 150 -11.98 -11.72 -3.56
N VAL A 151 -12.07 -12.67 -2.63
CA VAL A 151 -12.73 -13.96 -2.87
C VAL A 151 -14.23 -13.76 -3.14
N ARG A 152 -14.91 -12.92 -2.35
CA ARG A 152 -16.33 -12.57 -2.55
C ARG A 152 -16.57 -11.86 -3.89
N ALA A 153 -15.60 -11.09 -4.37
CA ALA A 153 -15.65 -10.43 -5.68
C ALA A 153 -15.35 -11.37 -6.87
N GLY A 154 -15.08 -12.66 -6.62
CA GLY A 154 -14.77 -13.62 -7.69
C GLY A 154 -13.30 -13.66 -8.11
N VAL A 155 -12.41 -12.91 -7.45
CA VAL A 155 -10.97 -12.99 -7.72
C VAL A 155 -10.44 -14.32 -7.18
N ARG A 156 -9.76 -15.09 -8.04
CA ARG A 156 -9.19 -16.42 -7.74
C ARG A 156 -7.68 -16.52 -7.99
N LEU A 157 -7.06 -15.38 -8.29
CA LEU A 157 -5.63 -15.28 -8.58
C LEU A 157 -4.82 -15.23 -7.27
N PRO A 158 -3.50 -15.53 -7.32
CA PRO A 158 -2.59 -15.12 -6.26
C PRO A 158 -2.74 -13.63 -5.97
N ALA A 159 -2.69 -13.25 -4.71
CA ALA A 159 -3.00 -11.90 -4.28
C ALA A 159 -2.07 -11.41 -3.17
N THR A 160 -1.69 -10.14 -3.24
CA THR A 160 -1.03 -9.42 -2.13
C THR A 160 -1.96 -8.30 -1.66
N VAL A 161 -2.29 -8.29 -0.38
CA VAL A 161 -3.15 -7.26 0.22
C VAL A 161 -2.36 -6.52 1.27
N PHE A 162 -2.30 -5.20 1.15
CA PHE A 162 -1.75 -4.29 2.14
C PHE A 162 -2.88 -3.68 2.96
N ALA A 163 -2.61 -3.39 4.22
CA ALA A 163 -3.44 -2.53 5.06
C ALA A 163 -2.58 -1.42 5.64
N LEU A 164 -3.11 -0.21 5.65
CA LEU A 164 -2.42 0.99 6.10
C LEU A 164 -3.32 1.76 7.07
N ALA A 165 -2.82 2.00 8.27
CA ALA A 165 -3.53 2.72 9.33
C ALA A 165 -3.22 4.23 9.28
N THR A 166 -4.27 5.07 9.36
CA THR A 166 -4.12 6.53 9.40
C THR A 166 -3.47 7.03 10.69
N GLY A 167 -3.59 6.26 11.78
CA GLY A 167 -3.13 6.65 13.12
C GLY A 167 -4.18 7.41 13.93
N ASN A 168 -5.42 7.54 13.45
CA ASN A 168 -6.47 8.22 14.20
C ASN A 168 -7.17 7.25 15.16
N PRO A 169 -7.22 7.52 16.47
CA PRO A 169 -7.95 6.67 17.41
C PRO A 169 -9.45 6.87 17.24
N THR A 170 -10.11 5.90 16.60
CA THR A 170 -11.56 5.91 16.34
C THR A 170 -12.38 5.13 17.39
N GLY A 171 -11.72 4.30 18.20
CA GLY A 171 -12.37 3.40 19.17
C GLY A 171 -13.06 2.19 18.54
N THR A 172 -12.95 2.02 17.22
CA THR A 172 -13.49 0.86 16.50
C THR A 172 -12.69 -0.40 16.82
N GLY A 173 -13.38 -1.50 17.14
CA GLY A 173 -12.76 -2.77 17.45
C GLY A 173 -12.08 -3.41 16.23
N LEU A 174 -11.02 -4.18 16.44
CA LEU A 174 -10.26 -4.81 15.36
C LEU A 174 -11.14 -5.73 14.47
N ASP A 175 -12.12 -6.40 15.05
CA ASP A 175 -13.05 -7.28 14.31
C ASP A 175 -13.95 -6.50 13.35
N ASP A 176 -14.41 -5.31 13.78
CA ASP A 176 -15.19 -4.40 12.93
C ASP A 176 -14.33 -3.82 11.81
N LEU A 177 -13.09 -3.44 12.12
CA LEU A 177 -12.12 -2.98 11.10
C LEU A 177 -11.83 -4.07 10.07
N CYS A 178 -11.69 -5.33 10.49
CA CYS A 178 -11.51 -6.47 9.61
C CYS A 178 -12.71 -6.68 8.68
N THR A 179 -13.93 -6.55 9.22
CA THR A 179 -15.17 -6.68 8.45
C THR A 179 -15.32 -5.55 7.44
N ALA A 180 -15.07 -4.32 7.87
CA ALA A 180 -15.10 -3.13 7.01
C ALA A 180 -14.08 -3.24 5.87
N ALA A 181 -12.85 -3.70 6.17
CA ALA A 181 -11.82 -3.90 5.17
C ALA A 181 -12.22 -4.91 4.09
N ALA A 182 -12.81 -6.05 4.46
CA ALA A 182 -13.30 -7.04 3.51
C ALA A 182 -14.42 -6.49 2.61
N ASN A 183 -15.34 -5.68 3.17
CA ASN A 183 -16.40 -5.04 2.40
C ASN A 183 -15.85 -3.97 1.45
N ALA A 184 -14.92 -3.12 1.92
CA ALA A 184 -14.28 -2.10 1.09
C ALA A 184 -13.55 -2.71 -0.12
N VAL A 185 -12.83 -3.82 0.08
CA VAL A 185 -12.18 -4.56 -1.02
C VAL A 185 -13.20 -5.16 -1.99
N LEU A 186 -14.29 -5.75 -1.51
CA LEU A 186 -15.37 -6.26 -2.36
C LEU A 186 -15.96 -5.14 -3.23
N ASP A 187 -16.29 -4.01 -2.63
CA ASP A 187 -16.87 -2.87 -3.33
C ASP A 187 -15.88 -2.26 -4.33
N SER A 188 -14.58 -2.18 -3.99
CA SER A 188 -13.55 -1.73 -4.91
C SER A 188 -13.32 -2.70 -6.07
N ALA A 189 -13.41 -4.01 -5.83
CA ALA A 189 -13.18 -5.02 -6.86
C ALA A 189 -14.36 -5.16 -7.84
N THR A 190 -15.58 -4.89 -7.39
CA THR A 190 -16.80 -4.98 -8.21
C THR A 190 -17.09 -3.73 -9.02
N ARG A 191 -16.57 -2.56 -8.62
CA ARG A 191 -16.67 -1.28 -9.37
C ARG A 191 -15.72 -1.18 -10.58
N ARG A 192 -15.24 -2.31 -11.09
CA ARG A 192 -14.33 -2.38 -12.24
C ARG A 192 -15.03 -2.18 -13.57
#